data_AF-A0A4P6FEI4-F1
#
_entry.id   AF-A0A4P6FEI4-F1
#
_cell.length_a   1.000
_cell.length_b   1.000
_cell.length_c   1.000
_cell.angle_alpha   90.00
_cell.angle_beta   90.00
_cell.angle_gamma   90.00
#
_symmetry.space_group_name_H-M   'P 1'
#
loop_
_entity.id
_entity.type
_entity.pdbx_description
1 polymer ?
#
loop_
_entity_poly.entity_id
_entity_poly.type
_entity_poly.pdbx_seq_one_letter_code
_entity_poly.pdbx_strand_id
1 'polypeptide(L)'
;MIRRARARAAFAATAAVVALLMSGCVPSWFGGGAGPHTSTPTGEEVSAELEPFYGQVLTWEQCGDRMGCTTAKAPLDWNDPSAGEIELALVRHVASGERLGSLLVNPGGPGGSGYDFVKDSLTYAVGQPLIDHFDVVGFDPRGVGRSSAVACFDAPEMDEYLYGISPEERGSDAWIAEMRERRTEFGAACAENTGELLANVDTKSAARDLDLLRAVLGDEKLNYLGYSYGTFLGATYAELFPEKVGRLVLDGALDPSKSDTEITKAQAIGFEGALEAYLADCMTGTDCPFDGSVDDAMAEISDLIASVDRSPLRGTDGREVGADTFITAIIYPLYSPELWTYLNDLFTSVQFGEADFALTLADAYNGRSADGTYLDNSTEAFNAINCLDYEYQDDVSVMRERAAEIAAAAPVIGPYFGFGDLACIDWPVPSEAVRAPIHAEGAAPIIVIGTTGDPATPYEWAVALADQLESGVLVSYDGEGHTAYNKSNSCVNDAVERYFVDGVVPEADPKC
;
A
#
# COMPACT_ATOMS: atom_id res chain seq x y z
N MET A 1 36.63 78.27 -1.31
CA MET A 1 35.37 77.48 -1.16
C MET A 1 35.47 76.10 -1.84
N ILE A 2 36.55 75.33 -1.62
CA ILE A 2 36.80 74.04 -2.31
C ILE A 2 37.06 72.89 -1.31
N ARG A 3 36.76 73.08 -0.01
CA ARG A 3 37.03 72.06 1.03
C ARG A 3 35.78 71.47 1.73
N ARG A 4 34.57 71.92 1.40
CA ARG A 4 33.33 71.39 2.02
C ARG A 4 32.50 70.44 1.13
N ALA A 5 32.84 70.29 -0.15
CA ALA A 5 32.11 69.41 -1.07
C ALA A 5 32.65 67.97 -1.13
N ARG A 6 33.90 67.71 -0.74
CA ARG A 6 34.50 66.36 -0.80
C ARG A 6 34.19 65.45 0.40
N ALA A 7 33.75 66.01 1.53
CA ALA A 7 33.46 65.22 2.73
C ALA A 7 32.06 64.55 2.73
N ARG A 8 31.13 65.00 1.87
CA ARG A 8 29.77 64.42 1.80
C ARG A 8 29.66 63.26 0.81
N ALA A 9 30.55 63.15 -0.17
CA ALA A 9 30.57 62.01 -1.11
C ALA A 9 31.20 60.75 -0.51
N ALA A 10 32.16 60.89 0.42
CA ALA A 10 32.81 59.76 1.06
C ALA A 10 31.92 59.04 2.11
N PHE A 11 31.02 59.77 2.78
CA PHE A 11 30.11 59.16 3.75
C PHE A 11 28.94 58.40 3.10
N ALA A 12 28.48 58.81 1.92
CA ALA A 12 27.42 58.12 1.18
C ALA A 12 27.92 56.81 0.54
N ALA A 13 29.16 56.78 0.05
CA ALA A 13 29.78 55.56 -0.50
C ALA A 13 30.11 54.51 0.58
N THR A 14 30.46 54.93 1.80
CA THR A 14 30.78 53.99 2.88
C THR A 14 29.52 53.39 3.52
N ALA A 15 28.40 54.14 3.57
CA ALA A 15 27.12 53.61 4.04
C ALA A 15 26.48 52.62 3.04
N ALA A 16 26.69 52.80 1.73
CA ALA A 16 26.20 51.86 0.72
C ALA A 16 26.99 50.54 0.70
N VAL A 17 28.30 50.56 0.98
CA VAL A 17 29.13 49.34 1.03
C VAL A 17 28.91 48.55 2.33
N VAL A 18 28.58 49.19 3.45
CA VAL A 18 28.20 48.48 4.69
C VAL A 18 26.76 47.93 4.61
N ALA A 19 25.86 48.58 3.89
CA ALA A 19 24.52 48.04 3.62
C ALA A 19 24.53 46.82 2.67
N LEU A 20 25.50 46.74 1.75
CA LEU A 20 25.69 45.59 0.85
C LEU A 20 26.49 44.42 1.47
N LEU A 21 27.14 44.64 2.63
CA LEU A 21 27.84 43.58 3.38
C LEU A 21 27.04 43.06 4.59
N MET A 22 25.86 43.63 4.88
CA MET A 22 24.94 43.19 5.94
C MET A 22 23.71 42.44 5.40
N SER A 23 23.66 42.17 4.09
CA SER A 23 22.68 41.26 3.48
C SER A 23 23.18 39.80 3.40
N GLY A 24 24.37 39.51 3.93
CA GLY A 24 24.89 38.16 4.11
C GLY A 24 24.92 37.82 5.60
N CYS A 25 24.31 36.70 5.97
CA CYS A 25 24.20 36.16 7.33
C CYS A 25 23.11 36.81 8.21
N VAL A 26 21.85 36.54 7.87
CA VAL A 26 20.84 36.36 8.92
C VAL A 26 21.09 34.97 9.52
N PRO A 27 21.39 34.85 10.82
CA PRO A 27 21.39 33.54 11.47
C PRO A 27 19.97 32.98 11.37
N SER A 28 19.83 31.80 10.77
CA SER A 28 18.62 31.00 10.59
C SER A 28 18.04 30.49 11.91
N TRP A 29 17.98 31.33 12.94
CA TRP A 29 17.61 30.93 14.30
C TRP A 29 16.10 31.06 14.59
N PHE A 30 15.29 31.55 13.63
CA PHE A 30 13.85 31.76 13.80
C PHE A 30 13.00 31.31 12.61
N GLY A 31 13.36 30.19 11.97
CA GLY A 31 12.51 29.52 10.97
C GLY A 31 12.40 28.04 11.29
N GLY A 32 11.27 27.62 11.83
CA GLY A 32 10.97 26.20 11.97
C GLY A 32 10.85 25.55 10.59
N GLY A 33 11.78 24.66 10.26
CA GLY A 33 11.47 23.33 9.74
C GLY A 33 10.94 23.16 8.31
N ALA A 34 10.99 24.15 7.41
CA ALA A 34 10.70 23.91 5.99
C ALA A 34 12.01 23.71 5.21
N GLY A 35 12.18 22.52 4.63
CA GLY A 35 13.26 22.20 3.68
C GLY A 35 13.22 23.10 2.43
N PRO A 36 14.14 22.91 1.47
CA PRO A 36 14.15 23.72 0.26
C PRO A 36 12.79 23.65 -0.45
N HIS A 37 12.29 24.83 -0.84
CA HIS A 37 11.01 25.01 -1.52
C HIS A 37 10.97 24.35 -2.91
N THR A 38 12.13 24.11 -3.52
CA THR A 38 12.23 23.46 -4.83
C THR A 38 13.14 22.24 -4.75
N SER A 39 12.86 21.20 -5.54
CA SER A 39 13.79 20.09 -5.72
C SER A 39 14.97 20.48 -6.62
N THR A 40 15.99 19.63 -6.70
CA THR A 40 17.07 19.75 -7.67
C THR A 40 17.25 18.39 -8.30
N PRO A 41 16.75 18.16 -9.53
CA PRO A 41 16.88 16.88 -10.20
C PRO A 41 18.34 16.45 -10.34
N THR A 42 18.57 15.15 -10.41
CA THR A 42 19.92 14.55 -10.57
C THR A 42 20.64 15.04 -11.83
N GLY A 43 19.89 15.42 -12.86
CA GLY A 43 20.44 15.81 -14.17
C GLY A 43 21.02 14.63 -14.95
N GLU A 44 20.55 13.41 -14.65
CA GLU A 44 20.95 12.20 -15.36
C GLU A 44 20.52 12.21 -16.83
N GLU A 45 21.30 11.54 -17.67
CA GLU A 45 20.99 11.44 -19.10
C GLU A 45 19.88 10.39 -19.32
N VAL A 46 18.77 10.84 -19.90
CA VAL A 46 17.65 9.99 -20.34
C VAL A 46 17.39 10.20 -21.84
N SER A 47 16.48 9.44 -22.44
CA SER A 47 16.05 9.71 -23.81
C SER A 47 15.42 11.10 -23.93
N ALA A 48 15.54 11.73 -25.11
CA ALA A 48 15.00 13.07 -25.35
C ALA A 48 13.49 13.21 -25.06
N GLU A 49 12.75 12.11 -25.22
CA GLU A 49 11.30 12.04 -24.93
C GLU A 49 11.00 12.05 -23.42
N LEU A 50 11.96 11.61 -22.59
CA LEU A 50 11.85 11.58 -21.13
C LEU A 50 12.46 12.80 -20.43
N GLU A 51 13.29 13.59 -21.12
CA GLU A 51 13.91 14.81 -20.57
C GLU A 51 12.90 15.77 -19.89
N PRO A 52 11.70 16.03 -20.45
CA PRO A 52 10.72 16.91 -19.80
C PRO A 52 10.25 16.41 -18.43
N PHE A 53 10.26 15.09 -18.24
CA PHE A 53 9.80 14.45 -17.02
C PHE A 53 10.93 14.30 -16.00
N TYR A 54 12.13 13.88 -16.40
CA TYR A 54 13.27 13.73 -15.48
C TYR A 54 13.92 15.07 -15.09
N GLY A 55 13.80 16.09 -15.94
CA GLY A 55 14.35 17.43 -15.70
C GLY A 55 13.44 18.38 -14.93
N GLN A 56 12.23 17.95 -14.53
CA GLN A 56 11.26 18.82 -13.88
C GLN A 56 11.71 19.22 -12.47
N VAL A 57 11.48 20.49 -12.09
CA VAL A 57 11.76 20.98 -10.74
C VAL A 57 10.47 21.02 -9.95
N LEU A 58 10.37 20.18 -8.92
CA LEU A 58 9.22 20.15 -8.03
C LEU A 58 9.19 21.41 -7.18
N THR A 59 8.02 22.02 -7.01
CA THR A 59 7.81 23.16 -6.13
C THR A 59 6.90 22.74 -4.99
N TRP A 60 7.42 22.83 -3.76
CA TRP A 60 6.76 22.36 -2.55
C TRP A 60 5.96 23.48 -1.88
N GLU A 61 4.69 23.20 -1.64
CA GLU A 61 3.80 24.05 -0.85
C GLU A 61 3.67 23.50 0.57
N GLN A 62 3.64 24.38 1.57
CA GLN A 62 3.47 23.93 2.95
C GLN A 62 2.05 23.39 3.16
N CYS A 63 1.95 22.15 3.65
CA CYS A 63 0.67 21.45 3.85
C CYS A 63 0.54 20.77 5.23
N GLY A 64 1.51 21.02 6.12
CA GLY A 64 1.55 20.51 7.49
C GLY A 64 2.78 21.03 8.24
N ASP A 65 2.94 20.62 9.49
CA ASP A 65 4.17 20.92 10.24
C ASP A 65 5.32 20.14 9.62
N ARG A 66 6.39 20.85 9.25
CA ARG A 66 7.55 20.33 8.51
C ARG A 66 7.20 19.53 7.23
N MET A 67 5.99 19.69 6.70
CA MET A 67 5.52 18.97 5.53
C MET A 67 5.36 19.88 4.32
N GLY A 68 5.86 19.41 3.19
CA GLY A 68 5.62 19.98 1.87
C GLY A 68 4.79 19.04 1.02
N CYS A 69 3.93 19.58 0.18
CA CYS A 69 3.16 18.85 -0.81
C CYS A 69 3.44 19.38 -2.22
N THR A 70 3.42 18.49 -3.20
CA THR A 70 3.64 18.84 -4.60
C THR A 70 3.06 17.76 -5.53
N THR A 71 3.16 18.01 -6.83
CA THR A 71 2.77 17.08 -7.88
C THR A 71 3.93 16.95 -8.86
N ALA A 72 4.31 15.72 -9.20
CA ALA A 72 5.22 15.41 -10.28
C ALA A 72 4.44 14.97 -11.52
N LYS A 73 4.98 15.23 -12.70
CA LYS A 73 4.43 14.75 -13.97
C LYS A 73 5.14 13.48 -14.40
N ALA A 74 4.41 12.50 -14.90
CA ALA A 74 4.99 11.29 -15.51
C ALA A 74 4.31 11.00 -16.87
N PRO A 75 4.95 10.23 -17.76
CA PRO A 75 4.29 9.71 -18.94
C PRO A 75 3.05 8.90 -18.58
N LEU A 76 1.97 9.10 -19.34
CA LEU A 76 0.79 8.24 -19.29
C LEU A 76 1.19 6.79 -19.66
N ASP A 77 1.81 6.64 -20.84
CA ASP A 77 2.39 5.39 -21.32
C ASP A 77 3.92 5.53 -21.36
N TRP A 78 4.63 4.64 -20.68
CA TRP A 78 6.10 4.64 -20.64
C TRP A 78 6.74 4.15 -21.95
N ASN A 79 5.99 3.46 -22.81
CA ASN A 79 6.43 3.01 -24.13
C ASN A 79 6.18 4.08 -25.22
N ASP A 80 5.28 5.03 -24.97
CA ASP A 80 5.07 6.22 -25.81
C ASP A 80 4.92 7.47 -24.91
N PRO A 81 6.05 8.09 -24.49
CA PRO A 81 6.00 9.28 -23.63
C PRO A 81 5.31 10.49 -24.26
N SER A 82 4.98 10.43 -25.56
CA SER A 82 4.25 11.49 -26.27
C SER A 82 2.73 11.34 -26.22
N ALA A 83 2.23 10.18 -25.78
CA ALA A 83 0.80 9.85 -25.73
C ALA A 83 0.02 10.70 -24.72
N GLY A 84 0.67 11.17 -23.66
CA GLY A 84 0.06 11.99 -22.63
C GLY A 84 0.90 12.03 -21.35
N GLU A 85 0.43 12.82 -20.39
CA GLU A 85 1.04 12.92 -19.06
C GLU A 85 -0.01 12.63 -17.98
N ILE A 86 0.47 12.10 -16.86
CA ILE A 86 -0.29 11.93 -15.63
C ILE A 86 0.35 12.77 -14.53
N GLU A 87 -0.41 12.99 -13.47
CA GLU A 87 0.03 13.65 -12.26
C GLU A 87 0.23 12.62 -11.14
N LEU A 88 1.34 12.75 -10.43
CA LEU A 88 1.68 11.95 -9.26
C LEU A 88 1.73 12.87 -8.04
N ALA A 89 0.88 12.64 -7.04
CA ALA A 89 0.84 13.45 -5.83
C ALA A 89 1.89 13.00 -4.81
N LEU A 90 2.59 13.96 -4.20
CA LEU A 90 3.60 13.70 -3.17
C LEU A 90 3.38 14.56 -1.93
N VAL A 91 3.62 13.96 -0.77
CA VAL A 91 3.86 14.64 0.50
C VAL A 91 5.27 14.31 0.96
N ARG A 92 5.94 15.28 1.58
CA ARG A 92 7.27 15.11 2.16
C ARG A 92 7.31 15.70 3.55
N HIS A 93 7.60 14.88 4.55
CA HIS A 93 8.06 15.35 5.84
C HIS A 93 9.58 15.57 5.78
N VAL A 94 10.04 16.79 6.08
CA VAL A 94 11.45 17.16 5.98
C VAL A 94 12.23 16.61 7.18
N ALA A 95 13.42 16.05 6.94
CA ALA A 95 14.30 15.42 7.94
C ALA A 95 14.59 16.33 9.15
N SER A 96 14.46 15.81 10.36
CA SER A 96 14.61 16.61 11.59
C SER A 96 16.04 17.01 11.96
N GLY A 97 17.00 16.17 11.59
CA GLY A 97 18.44 16.31 11.83
C GLY A 97 19.26 16.35 10.53
N GLU A 98 20.33 15.55 10.48
CA GLU A 98 21.19 15.44 9.29
C GLU A 98 20.51 14.59 8.20
N ARG A 99 20.14 15.24 7.10
CA ARG A 99 19.48 14.59 5.95
C ARG A 99 20.45 13.70 5.16
N LEU A 100 20.12 12.41 5.07
CA LEU A 100 20.80 11.39 4.27
C LEU A 100 20.25 11.24 2.84
N GLY A 101 19.01 11.64 2.60
CA GLY A 101 18.33 11.52 1.30
C GLY A 101 16.82 11.62 1.45
N SER A 102 16.08 11.26 0.40
CA SER A 102 14.65 10.98 0.49
C SER A 102 14.42 9.49 0.73
N LEU A 103 13.43 9.17 1.56
CA LEU A 103 12.91 7.82 1.77
C LEU A 103 11.49 7.77 1.21
N LEU A 104 11.29 7.07 0.10
CA LEU A 104 9.96 6.88 -0.46
C LEU A 104 9.26 5.73 0.27
N VAL A 105 8.04 5.97 0.74
CA VAL A 105 7.24 4.99 1.50
C VAL A 105 5.99 4.63 0.73
N ASN A 106 5.68 3.33 0.66
CA ASN A 106 4.44 2.84 0.06
C ASN A 106 3.74 1.84 1.01
N PRO A 107 2.45 2.05 1.34
CA PRO A 107 1.72 1.19 2.28
C PRO A 107 1.24 -0.13 1.65
N GLY A 108 1.28 -0.26 0.32
CA GLY A 108 0.73 -1.40 -0.40
C GLY A 108 -0.74 -1.23 -0.79
N GLY A 109 -1.52 -2.28 -0.59
CA GLY A 109 -2.86 -2.45 -1.17
C GLY A 109 -2.86 -3.58 -2.22
N PRO A 110 -2.66 -3.31 -3.53
CA PRO A 110 -2.47 -2.00 -4.18
C PRO A 110 -3.66 -1.07 -4.00
N GLY A 111 -3.49 0.23 -4.30
CA GLY A 111 -4.54 1.24 -4.13
C GLY A 111 -4.46 2.04 -2.83
N GLY A 112 -3.54 1.70 -1.92
CA GLY A 112 -3.30 2.51 -0.71
C GLY A 112 -2.60 3.82 -1.03
N SER A 113 -3.10 4.93 -0.46
CA SER A 113 -2.48 6.25 -0.60
C SER A 113 -1.21 6.35 0.24
N GLY A 114 -0.04 6.33 -0.41
CA GLY A 114 1.22 6.63 0.26
C GLY A 114 1.29 8.09 0.71
N TYR A 115 0.57 9.00 0.03
CA TYR A 115 0.42 10.37 0.47
C TYR A 115 -0.24 10.45 1.86
N ASP A 116 -1.43 9.87 2.03
CA ASP A 116 -2.16 9.93 3.30
C ASP A 116 -1.45 9.13 4.39
N PHE A 117 -0.81 8.02 4.04
CA PHE A 117 -0.04 7.22 4.99
C PHE A 117 1.06 8.03 5.69
N VAL A 118 1.81 8.85 4.94
CA VAL A 118 2.85 9.71 5.52
C VAL A 118 2.26 10.98 6.13
N LYS A 119 1.23 11.57 5.51
CA LYS A 119 0.63 12.81 5.97
C LYS A 119 -0.05 12.66 7.34
N ASP A 120 -0.84 11.59 7.48
CA ASP A 120 -1.73 11.42 8.63
C ASP A 120 -1.18 10.40 9.64
N SER A 121 -0.23 9.56 9.23
CA SER A 121 0.28 8.43 10.03
C SER A 121 1.81 8.31 10.03
N LEU A 122 2.55 9.42 9.91
CA LEU A 122 4.03 9.44 9.82
C LEU A 122 4.73 8.53 10.84
N THR A 123 4.36 8.62 12.13
CA THR A 123 5.02 7.88 13.21
C THR A 123 4.63 6.41 13.29
N TYR A 124 3.60 6.01 12.53
CA TYR A 124 3.24 4.62 12.31
C TYR A 124 3.95 4.09 11.05
N ALA A 125 4.06 4.92 10.01
CA ALA A 125 4.74 4.60 8.76
C ALA A 125 6.25 4.39 8.92
N VAL A 126 6.92 5.14 9.80
CA VAL A 126 8.37 5.03 10.04
C VAL A 126 8.76 5.35 11.49
N GLY A 127 9.87 4.77 11.94
CA GLY A 127 10.47 5.06 13.25
C GLY A 127 11.16 6.42 13.31
N GLN A 128 11.33 6.94 14.53
CA GLN A 128 11.92 8.26 14.77
C GLN A 128 13.31 8.47 14.14
N PRO A 129 14.23 7.48 14.13
CA PRO A 129 15.53 7.66 13.48
C PRO A 129 15.43 7.96 11.98
N LEU A 130 14.45 7.41 11.25
CA LEU A 130 14.26 7.75 9.84
C LEU A 130 13.63 9.13 9.67
N ILE A 131 12.70 9.52 10.55
CA ILE A 131 12.14 10.89 10.58
C ILE A 131 13.24 11.94 10.78
N ASP A 132 14.26 11.60 11.58
CA ASP A 132 15.38 12.48 11.86
C ASP A 132 16.36 12.57 10.68
N HIS A 133 16.55 11.50 9.92
CA HIS A 133 17.61 11.40 8.93
C HIS A 133 17.15 11.40 7.46
N PHE A 134 15.87 11.21 7.17
CA PHE A 134 15.34 11.23 5.81
C PHE A 134 14.25 12.27 5.63
N ASP A 135 14.22 12.86 4.43
CA ASP A 135 12.98 13.42 3.94
C ASP A 135 12.05 12.24 3.66
N VAL A 136 11.06 12.01 4.53
CA VAL A 136 10.11 10.90 4.38
C VAL A 136 9.05 11.33 3.38
N VAL A 137 9.01 10.65 2.24
CA VAL A 137 8.18 10.99 1.08
C VAL A 137 7.10 9.93 0.92
N GLY A 138 5.86 10.35 1.10
CA GLY A 138 4.68 9.59 0.71
C GLY A 138 4.28 10.00 -0.70
N PHE A 139 3.87 9.04 -1.52
CA PHE A 139 3.37 9.32 -2.86
C PHE A 139 2.17 8.44 -3.17
N ASP A 140 1.24 8.97 -3.94
CA ASP A 140 0.14 8.18 -4.50
C ASP A 140 0.62 7.60 -5.84
N PRO A 141 0.64 6.26 -6.02
CA PRO A 141 0.96 5.67 -7.31
C PRO A 141 0.00 6.15 -8.41
N ARG A 142 0.38 5.96 -9.67
CA ARG A 142 -0.54 6.13 -10.81
C ARG A 142 -1.82 5.33 -10.57
N GLY A 143 -2.97 5.94 -10.82
CA GLY A 143 -4.28 5.34 -10.55
C GLY A 143 -4.80 5.49 -9.12
N VAL A 144 -4.06 6.10 -8.19
CA VAL A 144 -4.40 6.15 -6.76
C VAL A 144 -4.62 7.59 -6.26
N GLY A 145 -5.64 7.78 -5.43
CA GLY A 145 -5.80 8.95 -4.56
C GLY A 145 -5.75 10.29 -5.29
N ARG A 146 -4.77 11.12 -4.94
CA ARG A 146 -4.60 12.48 -5.49
C ARG A 146 -3.78 12.52 -6.77
N SER A 147 -3.18 11.41 -7.17
CA SER A 147 -2.60 11.27 -8.50
C SER A 147 -3.72 11.23 -9.55
N SER A 148 -3.38 11.13 -10.84
CA SER A 148 -4.37 10.73 -11.85
C SER A 148 -4.95 9.38 -11.44
N ALA A 149 -6.18 9.39 -10.93
CA ALA A 149 -6.81 8.28 -10.24
C ALA A 149 -7.71 7.45 -11.17
N VAL A 150 -7.82 6.15 -10.87
CA VAL A 150 -8.87 5.30 -11.46
C VAL A 150 -10.21 5.70 -10.84
N ALA A 151 -11.21 5.87 -11.69
CA ALA A 151 -12.59 6.09 -11.30
C ALA A 151 -13.49 5.06 -11.98
N CYS A 152 -14.38 4.42 -11.21
CA CYS A 152 -15.29 3.38 -11.69
C CYS A 152 -16.73 3.74 -11.39
N PHE A 153 -17.26 3.31 -10.24
CA PHE A 153 -18.64 3.54 -9.81
C PHE A 153 -18.80 4.82 -9.00
N ASP A 154 -20.01 5.36 -8.97
CA ASP A 154 -20.40 6.32 -7.93
C ASP A 154 -20.66 5.59 -6.60
N ALA A 155 -20.87 6.36 -5.51
CA ALA A 155 -20.96 5.76 -4.18
C ALA A 155 -22.16 4.78 -4.01
N PRO A 156 -23.38 5.08 -4.49
CA PRO A 156 -24.47 4.10 -4.51
C PRO A 156 -24.17 2.83 -5.32
N GLU A 157 -23.53 2.95 -6.49
CA GLU A 157 -23.13 1.80 -7.30
C GLU A 157 -22.05 0.96 -6.58
N MET A 158 -21.10 1.62 -5.92
CA MET A 158 -20.06 0.97 -5.10
C MET A 158 -20.67 0.26 -3.88
N ASP A 159 -21.71 0.83 -3.25
CA ASP A 159 -22.45 0.18 -2.17
C ASP A 159 -23.06 -1.15 -2.63
N GLU A 160 -23.71 -1.19 -3.79
CA GLU A 160 -24.25 -2.43 -4.34
C GLU A 160 -23.13 -3.42 -4.75
N TYR A 161 -22.00 -2.92 -5.23
CA TYR A 161 -20.86 -3.75 -5.61
C TYR A 161 -20.19 -4.44 -4.40
N LEU A 162 -20.06 -3.73 -3.28
CA LEU A 162 -19.35 -4.20 -2.08
C LEU A 162 -20.26 -4.91 -1.07
N TYR A 163 -21.52 -4.47 -0.95
CA TYR A 163 -22.45 -4.95 0.09
C TYR A 163 -23.68 -5.66 -0.48
N GLY A 164 -23.86 -5.67 -1.80
CA GLY A 164 -24.98 -6.36 -2.44
C GLY A 164 -24.93 -7.86 -2.18
N ILE A 165 -26.07 -8.45 -1.83
CA ILE A 165 -26.20 -9.87 -1.52
C ILE A 165 -26.87 -10.58 -2.69
N SER A 166 -26.16 -11.56 -3.27
CA SER A 166 -26.74 -12.43 -4.29
C SER A 166 -27.78 -13.38 -3.66
N PRO A 167 -28.96 -13.57 -4.28
CA PRO A 167 -29.92 -14.57 -3.84
C PRO A 167 -29.56 -16.00 -4.29
N GLU A 168 -28.54 -16.15 -5.14
CA GLU A 168 -28.14 -17.41 -5.74
C GLU A 168 -27.14 -18.16 -4.85
N GLU A 169 -27.16 -19.49 -4.92
CA GLU A 169 -26.22 -20.33 -4.16
C GLU A 169 -24.79 -20.14 -4.68
N ARG A 170 -23.84 -19.78 -3.80
CA ARG A 170 -22.42 -19.57 -4.15
C ARG A 170 -21.85 -20.73 -4.95
N GLY A 171 -21.20 -20.41 -6.06
CA GLY A 171 -20.58 -21.40 -6.96
C GLY A 171 -21.54 -22.13 -7.91
N SER A 172 -22.87 -21.91 -7.79
CA SER A 172 -23.84 -22.36 -8.79
C SER A 172 -23.63 -21.62 -10.12
N ASP A 173 -24.14 -22.18 -11.24
CA ASP A 173 -24.04 -21.52 -12.55
C ASP A 173 -24.72 -20.14 -12.55
N ALA A 174 -25.83 -19.98 -11.81
CA ALA A 174 -26.55 -18.72 -11.69
C ALA A 174 -25.74 -17.67 -10.93
N TRP A 175 -25.15 -18.04 -9.79
CA TRP A 175 -24.30 -17.15 -9.01
C TRP A 175 -23.05 -16.72 -9.80
N ILE A 176 -22.39 -17.65 -10.49
CA ILE A 176 -21.21 -17.32 -11.31
C ILE A 176 -21.58 -16.35 -12.44
N ALA A 177 -22.72 -16.56 -13.09
CA ALA A 177 -23.20 -15.66 -14.14
C ALA A 177 -23.51 -14.25 -13.61
N GLU A 178 -24.18 -14.16 -12.46
CA GLU A 178 -24.49 -12.87 -11.80
C GLU A 178 -23.20 -12.15 -11.39
N MET A 179 -22.26 -12.86 -10.73
CA MET A 179 -21.00 -12.25 -10.31
C MET A 179 -20.17 -11.78 -11.51
N ARG A 180 -20.10 -12.58 -12.58
CA ARG A 180 -19.43 -12.16 -13.82
C ARG A 180 -20.06 -10.89 -14.38
N GLU A 181 -21.39 -10.82 -14.48
CA GLU A 181 -22.10 -9.63 -14.97
C GLU A 181 -21.76 -8.38 -14.13
N ARG A 182 -21.87 -8.47 -12.80
CA ARG A 182 -21.52 -7.38 -11.87
C ARG A 182 -20.06 -6.91 -12.05
N ARG A 183 -19.11 -7.84 -12.21
CA ARG A 183 -17.67 -7.51 -12.39
C ARG A 183 -17.40 -6.90 -13.76
N THR A 184 -18.09 -7.37 -14.81
CA THR A 184 -18.00 -6.78 -16.16
C THR A 184 -18.57 -5.36 -16.19
N GLU A 185 -19.68 -5.10 -15.51
CA GLU A 185 -20.25 -3.76 -15.36
C GLU A 185 -19.30 -2.80 -14.63
N PHE A 186 -18.68 -3.27 -13.54
CA PHE A 186 -17.68 -2.50 -12.81
C PHE A 186 -16.47 -2.15 -13.71
N GLY A 187 -15.91 -3.13 -14.42
CA GLY A 187 -14.82 -2.90 -15.36
C GLY A 187 -15.19 -1.91 -16.46
N ALA A 188 -16.40 -2.03 -17.02
CA ALA A 188 -16.91 -1.09 -18.03
C ALA A 188 -17.01 0.35 -17.49
N ALA A 189 -17.50 0.52 -16.26
CA ALA A 189 -17.53 1.83 -15.61
C ALA A 189 -16.12 2.38 -15.37
N CYS A 190 -15.15 1.53 -14.99
CA CYS A 190 -13.76 1.93 -14.89
C CYS A 190 -13.22 2.45 -16.23
N ALA A 191 -13.48 1.74 -17.34
CA ALA A 191 -13.02 2.17 -18.66
C ALA A 191 -13.66 3.49 -19.10
N GLU A 192 -14.96 3.66 -18.86
CA GLU A 192 -15.67 4.89 -19.21
C GLU A 192 -15.16 6.10 -18.41
N ASN A 193 -14.98 5.94 -17.10
CA ASN A 193 -14.69 7.04 -16.19
C ASN A 193 -13.19 7.31 -16.00
N THR A 194 -12.31 6.35 -16.29
CA THR A 194 -10.85 6.50 -16.20
C THR A 194 -10.20 6.84 -17.55
N GLY A 195 -10.68 6.26 -18.65
CA GLY A 195 -10.06 6.42 -19.98
C GLY A 195 -8.71 5.71 -20.13
N GLU A 196 -7.79 6.29 -20.93
CA GLU A 196 -6.53 5.67 -21.36
C GLU A 196 -5.58 5.28 -20.22
N LEU A 197 -5.70 5.93 -19.06
CA LEU A 197 -4.94 5.57 -17.87
C LEU A 197 -5.17 4.11 -17.44
N LEU A 198 -6.37 3.57 -17.66
CA LEU A 198 -6.73 2.22 -17.20
C LEU A 198 -5.77 1.14 -17.73
N ALA A 199 -5.17 1.36 -18.90
CA ALA A 199 -4.22 0.41 -19.50
C ALA A 199 -2.78 0.56 -19.02
N ASN A 200 -2.51 1.51 -18.14
CA ASN A 200 -1.16 1.93 -17.77
C ASN A 200 -0.93 1.96 -16.26
N VAL A 201 -1.82 1.41 -15.44
CA VAL A 201 -1.70 1.42 -13.96
C VAL A 201 -0.90 0.25 -13.38
N ASP A 202 -0.34 -0.62 -14.22
CA ASP A 202 0.41 -1.81 -13.81
C ASP A 202 1.66 -1.50 -12.95
N THR A 203 2.13 -2.51 -12.20
CA THR A 203 3.27 -2.35 -11.29
C THR A 203 4.55 -1.91 -12.02
N LYS A 204 4.81 -2.38 -13.25
CA LYS A 204 6.04 -2.01 -13.98
C LYS A 204 6.01 -0.54 -14.38
N SER A 205 4.84 -0.02 -14.73
CA SER A 205 4.64 1.40 -14.99
C SER A 205 4.83 2.24 -13.72
N ALA A 206 4.28 1.81 -12.58
CA ALA A 206 4.51 2.46 -11.28
C ALA A 206 5.99 2.39 -10.83
N ALA A 207 6.71 1.32 -11.15
CA ALA A 207 8.15 1.20 -10.85
C ALA A 207 8.99 2.19 -11.67
N ARG A 208 8.59 2.52 -12.90
CA ARG A 208 9.23 3.58 -13.69
C ARG A 208 8.92 4.98 -13.14
N ASP A 209 7.72 5.16 -12.58
CA ASP A 209 7.39 6.38 -11.84
C ASP A 209 8.31 6.55 -10.63
N LEU A 210 8.59 5.48 -9.87
CA LEU A 210 9.55 5.52 -8.76
C LEU A 210 10.94 6.00 -9.21
N ASP A 211 11.43 5.58 -10.38
CA ASP A 211 12.73 6.03 -10.88
C ASP A 211 12.74 7.51 -11.26
N LEU A 212 11.66 7.97 -11.88
CA LEU A 212 11.44 9.38 -12.14
C LEU A 212 11.38 10.17 -10.84
N LEU A 213 10.60 9.73 -9.85
CA LEU A 213 10.45 10.41 -8.56
C LEU A 213 11.80 10.50 -7.84
N ARG A 214 12.58 9.42 -7.80
CA ARG A 214 13.96 9.42 -7.31
C ARG A 214 14.79 10.52 -7.98
N ALA A 215 14.79 10.56 -9.30
CA ALA A 215 15.58 11.51 -10.08
C ALA A 215 15.19 12.96 -9.79
N VAL A 216 13.90 13.28 -9.79
CA VAL A 216 13.39 14.65 -9.61
C VAL A 216 13.47 15.13 -8.16
N LEU A 217 13.52 14.22 -7.19
CA LEU A 217 13.84 14.50 -5.79
C LEU A 217 15.33 14.79 -5.58
N GLY A 218 16.18 14.41 -6.54
CA GLY A 218 17.62 14.70 -6.55
C GLY A 218 18.50 13.62 -5.94
N ASP A 219 17.99 12.41 -5.74
CA ASP A 219 18.75 11.31 -5.17
C ASP A 219 19.32 10.40 -6.28
N GLU A 220 20.61 10.09 -6.25
CA GLU A 220 21.26 9.20 -7.25
C GLU A 220 20.82 7.74 -7.11
N LYS A 221 20.37 7.34 -5.92
CA LYS A 221 19.91 6.00 -5.57
C LYS A 221 18.58 6.10 -4.82
N LEU A 222 17.68 5.16 -5.05
CA LEU A 222 16.41 5.08 -4.34
C LEU A 222 16.62 4.52 -2.93
N ASN A 223 16.13 5.24 -1.91
CA ASN A 223 15.83 4.63 -0.61
C ASN A 223 14.33 4.43 -0.52
N TYR A 224 13.90 3.21 -0.21
CA TYR A 224 12.50 2.82 -0.31
C TYR A 224 12.10 1.84 0.79
N LEU A 225 10.93 2.10 1.37
CA LEU A 225 10.28 1.25 2.34
C LEU A 225 8.89 0.89 1.81
N GLY A 226 8.76 -0.35 1.35
CA GLY A 226 7.51 -0.88 0.83
C GLY A 226 6.89 -1.86 1.83
N TYR A 227 5.60 -1.70 2.07
CA TYR A 227 4.80 -2.62 2.87
C TYR A 227 3.85 -3.39 1.96
N SER A 228 3.59 -4.67 2.27
CA SER A 228 2.56 -5.45 1.57
C SER A 228 2.79 -5.44 0.04
N TYR A 229 1.80 -5.11 -0.79
CA TYR A 229 1.97 -4.89 -2.25
C TYR A 229 3.17 -3.98 -2.61
N GLY A 230 3.49 -2.99 -1.77
CA GLY A 230 4.67 -2.13 -1.94
C GLY A 230 5.98 -2.94 -2.01
N THR A 231 6.03 -4.13 -1.44
CA THR A 231 7.17 -5.05 -1.60
C THR A 231 7.33 -5.55 -3.03
N PHE A 232 6.24 -5.84 -3.73
CA PHE A 232 6.25 -6.23 -5.14
C PHE A 232 6.65 -5.05 -6.03
N LEU A 233 6.17 -3.85 -5.72
CA LEU A 233 6.59 -2.61 -6.39
C LEU A 233 8.10 -2.35 -6.20
N GLY A 234 8.60 -2.47 -4.96
CA GLY A 234 10.02 -2.29 -4.64
C GLY A 234 10.93 -3.33 -5.30
N ALA A 235 10.52 -4.60 -5.30
CA ALA A 235 11.24 -5.66 -6.01
C ALA A 235 11.25 -5.42 -7.52
N THR A 236 10.11 -5.02 -8.11
CA THR A 236 10.02 -4.67 -9.54
C THR A 236 10.92 -3.50 -9.90
N TYR A 237 11.00 -2.47 -9.05
CA TYR A 237 11.97 -1.38 -9.21
C TYR A 237 13.40 -1.91 -9.23
N ALA A 238 13.76 -2.79 -8.30
CA ALA A 238 15.09 -3.35 -8.19
C ALA A 238 15.47 -4.22 -9.41
N GLU A 239 14.51 -4.93 -10.01
CA GLU A 239 14.70 -5.67 -11.27
C GLU A 239 14.95 -4.73 -12.46
N LEU A 240 14.18 -3.64 -12.57
CA LEU A 240 14.27 -2.71 -13.70
C LEU A 240 15.47 -1.77 -13.61
N PHE A 241 15.86 -1.40 -12.39
CA PHE A 241 16.89 -0.40 -12.11
C PHE A 241 17.86 -0.85 -11.00
N PRO A 242 18.51 -2.02 -11.11
CA PRO A 242 19.36 -2.56 -10.03
C PRO A 242 20.51 -1.60 -9.67
N GLU A 243 21.09 -0.94 -10.67
CA GLU A 243 22.14 0.07 -10.47
C GLU A 243 21.64 1.37 -9.81
N LYS A 244 20.34 1.53 -9.55
CA LYS A 244 19.78 2.69 -8.85
C LYS A 244 19.20 2.33 -7.48
N VAL A 245 19.31 1.06 -7.08
CA VAL A 245 18.96 0.62 -5.73
C VAL A 245 19.96 1.19 -4.70
N GLY A 246 19.41 1.92 -3.72
CA GLY A 246 20.11 2.41 -2.53
C GLY A 246 19.83 1.51 -1.33
N ARG A 247 18.98 1.98 -0.41
CA ARG A 247 18.54 1.22 0.76
C ARG A 247 17.08 0.83 0.60
N LEU A 248 16.79 -0.45 0.39
CA LEU A 248 15.45 -0.99 0.18
C LEU A 248 15.07 -1.95 1.30
N VAL A 249 13.89 -1.73 1.89
CA VAL A 249 13.26 -2.63 2.86
C VAL A 249 11.87 -2.99 2.36
N LEU A 250 11.59 -4.28 2.30
CA LEU A 250 10.34 -4.87 1.81
C LEU A 250 9.69 -5.65 2.97
N ASP A 251 8.65 -5.11 3.59
CA ASP A 251 8.04 -5.63 4.82
C ASP A 251 6.64 -6.21 4.59
N GLY A 252 6.43 -7.46 4.98
CA GLY A 252 5.24 -8.24 4.61
C GLY A 252 5.29 -8.56 3.12
N ALA A 253 6.29 -9.34 2.70
CA ALA A 253 6.66 -9.50 1.31
C ALA A 253 5.74 -10.40 0.47
N LEU A 254 5.44 -9.97 -0.76
CA LEU A 254 4.88 -10.84 -1.79
C LEU A 254 5.98 -11.61 -2.53
N ASP A 255 5.69 -12.86 -2.88
CA ASP A 255 6.49 -13.64 -3.80
C ASP A 255 6.12 -13.27 -5.27
N PRO A 256 7.04 -12.65 -6.04
CA PRO A 256 6.79 -12.19 -7.40
C PRO A 256 6.54 -13.33 -8.40
N SER A 257 6.89 -14.56 -8.04
CA SER A 257 6.72 -15.74 -8.88
C SER A 257 5.33 -16.39 -8.79
N LYS A 258 4.52 -16.00 -7.80
CA LYS A 258 3.23 -16.63 -7.54
C LYS A 258 2.14 -16.12 -8.47
N SER A 259 1.33 -17.07 -8.94
CA SER A 259 0.07 -16.79 -9.64
C SER A 259 -1.00 -16.27 -8.69
N ASP A 260 -2.03 -15.63 -9.24
CA ASP A 260 -3.18 -15.12 -8.48
C ASP A 260 -3.85 -16.22 -7.62
N THR A 261 -4.03 -17.41 -8.17
CA THR A 261 -4.60 -18.55 -7.44
C THR A 261 -3.74 -19.01 -6.27
N GLU A 262 -2.41 -19.04 -6.44
CA GLU A 262 -1.50 -19.40 -5.35
C GLU A 262 -1.52 -18.34 -4.25
N ILE A 263 -1.59 -17.06 -4.62
CA ILE A 263 -1.71 -15.93 -3.68
C ILE A 263 -3.00 -16.06 -2.88
N THR A 264 -4.12 -16.20 -3.57
CA THR A 264 -5.45 -16.31 -2.97
C THR A 264 -5.54 -17.50 -2.01
N LYS A 265 -4.98 -18.66 -2.39
CA LYS A 265 -4.97 -19.85 -1.55
C LYS A 265 -4.12 -19.66 -0.29
N ALA A 266 -2.94 -19.07 -0.40
CA ALA A 266 -2.09 -18.88 0.77
C ALA A 266 -2.67 -17.82 1.73
N GLN A 267 -3.30 -16.75 1.20
CA GLN A 267 -4.01 -15.78 2.03
C GLN A 267 -5.18 -16.41 2.79
N ALA A 268 -5.97 -17.27 2.14
CA ALA A 268 -7.04 -17.98 2.84
C ALA A 268 -6.49 -18.81 4.01
N ILE A 269 -5.36 -19.49 3.82
CA ILE A 269 -4.67 -20.25 4.88
C ILE A 269 -4.14 -19.29 5.97
N GLY A 270 -3.54 -18.16 5.58
CA GLY A 270 -3.01 -17.17 6.51
C GLY A 270 -4.10 -16.59 7.42
N PHE A 271 -5.23 -16.19 6.85
CA PHE A 271 -6.37 -15.68 7.62
C PHE A 271 -7.06 -16.76 8.47
N GLU A 272 -7.13 -18.01 8.00
CA GLU A 272 -7.58 -19.14 8.83
C GLU A 272 -6.68 -19.28 10.06
N GLY A 273 -5.36 -19.28 9.87
CA GLY A 273 -4.37 -19.36 10.94
C GLY A 273 -4.43 -18.17 11.91
N ALA A 274 -4.60 -16.95 11.40
CA ALA A 274 -4.77 -15.77 12.25
C ALA A 274 -6.07 -15.83 13.07
N LEU A 275 -7.14 -16.40 12.52
CA LEU A 275 -8.38 -16.63 13.27
C LEU A 275 -8.19 -17.67 14.37
N GLU A 276 -7.46 -18.76 14.10
CA GLU A 276 -7.06 -19.73 15.11
C GLU A 276 -6.19 -19.10 16.22
N ALA A 277 -5.23 -18.25 15.85
CA ALA A 277 -4.36 -17.53 16.78
C ALA A 277 -5.15 -16.57 17.68
N TYR A 278 -6.09 -15.81 17.10
CA TYR A 278 -7.04 -14.99 17.84
C TYR A 278 -7.83 -15.83 18.84
N LEU A 279 -8.39 -16.97 18.43
CA LEU A 279 -9.18 -17.83 19.32
C LEU A 279 -8.34 -18.39 20.46
N ALA A 280 -7.10 -18.80 20.17
CA ALA A 280 -6.17 -19.28 21.19
C ALA A 280 -5.86 -18.20 22.24
N ASP A 281 -5.69 -16.93 21.83
CA ASP A 281 -5.49 -15.80 22.74
C ASP A 281 -6.78 -15.43 23.50
N CYS A 282 -7.89 -15.28 22.78
CA CYS A 282 -9.22 -14.96 23.29
C CYS A 282 -9.62 -15.87 24.46
N MET A 283 -9.45 -17.18 24.30
CA MET A 283 -9.81 -18.19 25.30
C MET A 283 -8.97 -18.13 26.59
N THR A 284 -7.88 -17.36 26.62
CA THR A 284 -7.15 -17.07 27.86
C THR A 284 -7.81 -15.96 28.69
N GLY A 285 -8.65 -15.14 28.05
CA GLY A 285 -9.40 -14.04 28.64
C GLY A 285 -10.79 -14.45 29.17
N THR A 286 -11.46 -13.52 29.86
CA THR A 286 -12.83 -13.75 30.38
C THR A 286 -13.94 -13.29 29.45
N ASP A 287 -13.59 -12.52 28.42
CA ASP A 287 -14.54 -11.83 27.54
C ASP A 287 -14.64 -12.53 26.17
N CYS A 288 -14.08 -13.74 26.05
CA CYS A 288 -14.17 -14.52 24.83
C CYS A 288 -15.61 -14.98 24.61
N PRO A 289 -16.21 -14.74 23.42
CA PRO A 289 -17.58 -15.14 23.15
C PRO A 289 -17.73 -16.64 22.87
N PHE A 290 -16.63 -17.39 22.87
CA PHE A 290 -16.59 -18.81 22.59
C PHE A 290 -16.12 -19.61 23.79
N ASP A 291 -16.72 -20.78 23.97
CA ASP A 291 -16.33 -21.80 24.95
C ASP A 291 -15.74 -23.03 24.24
N GLY A 292 -15.08 -23.91 25.00
CA GLY A 292 -14.59 -25.19 24.46
C GLY A 292 -13.17 -25.10 23.92
N SER A 293 -12.91 -25.81 22.81
CA SER A 293 -11.61 -25.79 22.12
C SER A 293 -11.62 -24.82 20.93
N VAL A 294 -10.44 -24.45 20.42
CA VAL A 294 -10.31 -23.64 19.19
C VAL A 294 -11.07 -24.28 18.03
N ASP A 295 -10.98 -25.60 17.86
CA ASP A 295 -11.72 -26.34 16.83
C ASP A 295 -13.24 -26.20 16.98
N ASP A 296 -13.75 -26.22 18.22
CA ASP A 296 -15.19 -26.02 18.49
C ASP A 296 -15.62 -24.60 18.09
N ALA A 297 -14.80 -23.59 18.42
CA ALA A 297 -15.07 -22.20 18.09
C ALA A 297 -14.96 -21.91 16.58
N MET A 298 -13.99 -22.52 15.88
CA MET A 298 -13.88 -22.44 14.42
C MET A 298 -15.12 -23.02 13.74
N ALA A 299 -15.63 -24.16 14.25
CA ALA A 299 -16.87 -24.75 13.74
C ALA A 299 -18.09 -23.84 14.03
N GLU A 300 -18.16 -23.24 15.21
CA GLU A 300 -19.23 -22.29 15.57
C GLU A 300 -19.20 -21.04 14.68
N ILE A 301 -18.01 -20.50 14.38
CA ILE A 301 -17.85 -19.37 13.46
C ILE A 301 -18.30 -19.77 12.05
N SER A 302 -17.91 -20.95 11.55
CA SER A 302 -18.38 -21.46 10.26
C SER A 302 -19.92 -21.56 10.20
N ASP A 303 -20.54 -22.08 11.26
CA ASP A 303 -22.00 -22.18 11.36
C ASP A 303 -22.66 -20.79 11.43
N LEU A 304 -22.03 -19.84 12.12
CA LEU A 304 -22.49 -18.46 12.23
C LEU A 304 -22.46 -17.75 10.88
N ILE A 305 -21.35 -17.85 10.13
CA ILE A 305 -21.25 -17.27 8.78
C ILE A 305 -22.31 -17.88 7.86
N ALA A 306 -22.47 -19.21 7.88
CA ALA A 306 -23.49 -19.89 7.09
C ALA A 306 -24.93 -19.50 7.52
N SER A 307 -25.14 -19.16 8.80
CA SER A 307 -26.42 -18.65 9.30
C SER A 307 -26.72 -17.25 8.78
N VAL A 308 -25.71 -16.36 8.82
CA VAL A 308 -25.79 -15.00 8.29
C VAL A 308 -26.03 -15.01 6.78
N ASP A 309 -25.41 -15.93 6.05
CA ASP A 309 -25.63 -16.10 4.59
C ASP A 309 -27.09 -16.44 4.26
N ARG A 310 -27.67 -17.41 4.99
CA ARG A 310 -29.06 -17.86 4.76
C ARG A 310 -30.10 -16.85 5.22
N SER A 311 -29.75 -16.03 6.21
CA SER A 311 -30.65 -15.05 6.82
C SER A 311 -29.85 -13.80 7.17
N PRO A 312 -29.59 -12.91 6.19
CA PRO A 312 -28.81 -11.70 6.40
C PRO A 312 -29.32 -10.87 7.56
N LEU A 313 -28.39 -10.29 8.32
CA LEU A 313 -28.71 -9.43 9.45
C LEU A 313 -28.89 -8.00 8.96
N ARG A 314 -29.98 -7.36 9.37
CA ARG A 314 -30.29 -6.00 8.94
C ARG A 314 -29.75 -4.96 9.92
N GLY A 315 -28.92 -4.05 9.42
CA GLY A 315 -28.41 -2.90 10.15
C GLY A 315 -29.46 -1.81 10.36
N THR A 316 -29.17 -0.92 11.31
CA THR A 316 -30.04 0.23 11.62
C THR A 316 -30.05 1.27 10.50
N ASP A 317 -29.03 1.30 9.66
CA ASP A 317 -28.94 2.12 8.45
C ASP A 317 -29.70 1.52 7.25
N GLY A 318 -30.21 0.30 7.39
CA GLY A 318 -31.01 -0.41 6.39
C GLY A 318 -30.23 -1.32 5.46
N ARG A 319 -28.88 -1.34 5.52
CA ARG A 319 -28.05 -2.34 4.82
C ARG A 319 -28.18 -3.70 5.48
N GLU A 320 -27.77 -4.73 4.75
CA GLU A 320 -27.76 -6.12 5.24
C GLU A 320 -26.33 -6.65 5.29
N VAL A 321 -26.06 -7.48 6.30
CA VAL A 321 -24.81 -8.23 6.44
C VAL A 321 -25.10 -9.65 5.99
N GLY A 322 -24.60 -10.00 4.80
CA GLY A 322 -24.48 -11.37 4.32
C GLY A 322 -23.09 -11.95 4.64
N ALA A 323 -22.78 -13.12 4.09
CA ALA A 323 -21.51 -13.79 4.39
C ALA A 323 -20.28 -12.99 3.94
N ASP A 324 -20.29 -12.39 2.74
CA ASP A 324 -19.12 -11.64 2.24
C ASP A 324 -18.81 -10.44 3.14
N THR A 325 -19.83 -9.63 3.50
CA THR A 325 -19.68 -8.51 4.44
C THR A 325 -19.20 -8.97 5.81
N PHE A 326 -19.70 -10.10 6.30
CA PHE A 326 -19.29 -10.62 7.60
C PHE A 326 -17.85 -11.15 7.57
N ILE A 327 -17.43 -11.79 6.49
CA ILE A 327 -16.03 -12.21 6.28
C ILE A 327 -15.10 -10.99 6.22
N THR A 328 -15.48 -9.92 5.51
CA THR A 328 -14.71 -8.66 5.52
C THR A 328 -14.58 -8.10 6.95
N ALA A 329 -15.66 -8.14 7.73
CA ALA A 329 -15.65 -7.70 9.13
C ALA A 329 -14.77 -8.57 10.04
N ILE A 330 -14.64 -9.87 9.76
CA ILE A 330 -13.73 -10.79 10.47
C ILE A 330 -12.28 -10.55 10.04
N ILE A 331 -12.03 -10.40 8.74
CA ILE A 331 -10.69 -10.23 8.16
C ILE A 331 -10.02 -8.95 8.66
N TYR A 332 -10.75 -7.85 8.73
CA TYR A 332 -10.15 -6.54 9.04
C TYR A 332 -9.40 -6.52 10.39
N PRO A 333 -9.96 -6.97 11.52
CA PRO A 333 -9.21 -7.09 12.76
C PRO A 333 -8.05 -8.11 12.73
N LEU A 334 -8.11 -9.13 11.87
CA LEU A 334 -7.06 -10.17 11.83
C LEU A 334 -5.71 -9.65 11.31
N TYR A 335 -5.68 -8.47 10.68
CA TYR A 335 -4.42 -7.83 10.26
C TYR A 335 -3.51 -7.46 11.43
N SER A 336 -4.03 -7.29 12.64
CA SER A 336 -3.21 -6.91 13.80
C SER A 336 -3.78 -7.48 15.10
N PRO A 337 -2.95 -8.11 15.96
CA PRO A 337 -3.38 -8.56 17.28
C PRO A 337 -3.87 -7.41 18.18
N GLU A 338 -3.51 -6.15 17.90
CA GLU A 338 -4.06 -4.99 18.62
C GLU A 338 -5.57 -4.80 18.37
N LEU A 339 -6.11 -5.36 17.30
CA LEU A 339 -7.52 -5.25 16.91
C LEU A 339 -8.35 -6.46 17.33
N TRP A 340 -7.75 -7.53 17.86
CA TRP A 340 -8.44 -8.78 18.20
C TRP A 340 -9.60 -8.62 19.18
N THR A 341 -9.56 -7.63 20.08
CA THR A 341 -10.70 -7.38 20.97
C THR A 341 -11.97 -6.97 20.22
N TYR A 342 -11.85 -6.39 19.01
CA TYR A 342 -13.00 -6.11 18.17
C TYR A 342 -13.62 -7.39 17.60
N LEU A 343 -12.89 -8.51 17.49
CA LEU A 343 -13.49 -9.79 17.12
C LEU A 343 -14.42 -10.31 18.22
N ASN A 344 -14.07 -10.11 19.50
CA ASN A 344 -14.95 -10.45 20.62
C ASN A 344 -16.29 -9.71 20.50
N ASP A 345 -16.22 -8.40 20.28
CA ASP A 345 -17.40 -7.53 20.12
C ASP A 345 -18.20 -7.92 18.87
N LEU A 346 -17.54 -8.21 17.75
CA LEU A 346 -18.14 -8.63 16.50
C LEU A 346 -18.92 -9.93 16.66
N PHE A 347 -18.27 -10.99 17.15
CA PHE A 347 -18.92 -12.29 17.30
C PHE A 347 -20.04 -12.22 18.34
N THR A 348 -19.86 -11.50 19.45
CA THR A 348 -20.92 -11.28 20.44
C THR A 348 -22.13 -10.59 19.80
N SER A 349 -21.92 -9.47 19.11
CA SER A 349 -23.00 -8.67 18.48
C SER A 349 -23.77 -9.50 17.45
N VAL A 350 -23.07 -10.20 16.57
CA VAL A 350 -23.68 -11.04 15.52
C VAL A 350 -24.42 -12.24 16.10
N GLN A 351 -23.91 -12.88 17.16
CA GLN A 351 -24.63 -13.95 17.87
C GLN A 351 -25.95 -13.46 18.49
N PHE A 352 -26.05 -12.19 18.89
CA PHE A 352 -27.29 -11.56 19.35
C PHE A 352 -28.19 -11.03 18.22
N GLY A 353 -27.78 -11.22 16.96
CA GLY A 353 -28.54 -10.81 15.77
C GLY A 353 -28.40 -9.34 15.39
N GLU A 354 -27.33 -8.69 15.84
CA GLU A 354 -27.02 -7.30 15.53
C GLU A 354 -26.01 -7.20 14.37
N ALA A 355 -26.25 -6.30 13.42
CA ALA A 355 -25.44 -6.12 12.21
C ALA A 355 -24.47 -4.92 12.26
N ASP A 356 -24.77 -3.92 13.09
CA ASP A 356 -24.13 -2.59 13.00
C ASP A 356 -22.63 -2.63 13.27
N PHE A 357 -22.17 -3.51 14.16
CA PHE A 357 -20.74 -3.65 14.42
C PHE A 357 -19.99 -4.33 13.27
N ALA A 358 -20.59 -5.36 12.65
CA ALA A 358 -20.05 -5.96 11.43
C ALA A 358 -19.98 -4.95 10.29
N LEU A 359 -21.03 -4.14 10.09
CA LEU A 359 -21.02 -3.05 9.11
C LEU A 359 -19.93 -2.02 9.41
N THR A 360 -19.71 -1.68 10.68
CA THR A 360 -18.66 -0.73 11.07
C THR A 360 -17.26 -1.24 10.70
N LEU A 361 -16.97 -2.52 10.95
CA LEU A 361 -15.67 -3.11 10.59
C LEU A 361 -15.51 -3.25 9.08
N ALA A 362 -16.57 -3.66 8.36
CA ALA A 362 -16.55 -3.73 6.91
C ALA A 362 -16.40 -2.33 6.27
N ASP A 363 -17.07 -1.31 6.82
CA ASP A 363 -16.93 0.09 6.40
C ASP A 363 -15.50 0.60 6.60
N ALA A 364 -14.88 0.25 7.73
CA ALA A 364 -13.49 0.61 8.02
C ALA A 364 -12.51 -0.05 7.02
N TYR A 365 -12.75 -1.31 6.63
CA TYR A 365 -11.96 -2.00 5.61
C TYR A 365 -12.15 -1.37 4.22
N ASN A 366 -13.39 -1.09 3.83
CA ASN A 366 -13.75 -0.58 2.51
C ASN A 366 -13.60 0.94 2.37
N GLY A 367 -13.17 1.65 3.42
CA GLY A 367 -13.06 3.11 3.42
C GLY A 367 -14.40 3.83 3.27
N ARG A 368 -15.52 3.22 3.69
CA ARG A 368 -16.86 3.82 3.58
C ARG A 368 -17.18 4.69 4.78
N SER A 369 -17.58 5.93 4.52
CA SER A 369 -18.00 6.91 5.53
C SER A 369 -19.47 6.72 5.95
N ALA A 370 -19.82 7.22 7.13
CA ALA A 370 -21.17 7.13 7.68
C ALA A 370 -22.25 7.85 6.83
N ASP A 371 -21.85 8.79 5.95
CA ASP A 371 -22.76 9.47 5.02
C ASP A 371 -22.93 8.72 3.69
N GLY A 372 -22.31 7.55 3.55
CA GLY A 372 -22.35 6.69 2.36
C GLY A 372 -21.35 7.07 1.28
N THR A 373 -20.46 8.02 1.53
CA THR A 373 -19.33 8.31 0.61
C THR A 373 -18.14 7.39 0.89
N TYR A 374 -17.22 7.28 -0.08
CA TYR A 374 -15.97 6.55 0.07
C TYR A 374 -14.81 7.54 0.26
N LEU A 375 -13.89 7.21 1.18
CA LEU A 375 -12.78 8.07 1.57
C LEU A 375 -11.72 8.22 0.48
N ASP A 376 -11.54 7.17 -0.33
CA ASP A 376 -10.57 7.08 -1.40
C ASP A 376 -11.09 6.16 -2.54
N ASN A 377 -10.24 5.90 -3.52
CA ASN A 377 -10.51 5.00 -4.65
C ASN A 377 -9.72 3.68 -4.54
N SER A 378 -9.39 3.25 -3.32
CA SER A 378 -8.51 2.09 -3.09
C SER A 378 -9.09 0.81 -3.69
N THR A 379 -10.41 0.61 -3.67
CA THR A 379 -11.09 -0.55 -4.28
C THR A 379 -10.94 -0.55 -5.79
N GLU A 380 -11.16 0.59 -6.43
CA GLU A 380 -11.03 0.76 -7.88
C GLU A 380 -9.60 0.52 -8.33
N ALA A 381 -8.64 1.15 -7.64
CA ALA A 381 -7.22 0.98 -7.93
C ALA A 381 -6.76 -0.46 -7.67
N PHE A 382 -7.20 -1.10 -6.59
CA PHE A 382 -6.87 -2.49 -6.27
C PHE A 382 -7.26 -3.43 -7.41
N ASN A 383 -8.50 -3.31 -7.91
CA ASN A 383 -8.97 -4.14 -9.02
C ASN A 383 -8.21 -3.80 -10.31
N ALA A 384 -8.10 -2.52 -10.66
CA ALA A 384 -7.46 -2.10 -11.91
C ALA A 384 -5.99 -2.53 -12.01
N ILE A 385 -5.25 -2.45 -10.90
CA ILE A 385 -3.83 -2.80 -10.85
C ILE A 385 -3.68 -4.33 -10.91
N ASN A 386 -4.39 -5.08 -10.06
CA ASN A 386 -4.30 -6.54 -10.06
C ASN A 386 -4.73 -7.15 -11.40
N CYS A 387 -5.80 -6.63 -12.02
CA CYS A 387 -6.24 -7.08 -13.34
C CYS A 387 -5.19 -6.89 -14.45
N LEU A 388 -4.18 -6.02 -14.25
CA LEU A 388 -3.04 -5.88 -15.16
C LEU A 388 -1.81 -6.68 -14.74
N ASP A 389 -1.65 -6.99 -13.45
CA ASP A 389 -0.44 -7.63 -12.90
C ASP A 389 -0.49 -9.17 -12.86
N TYR A 390 -1.66 -9.77 -13.12
CA TYR A 390 -1.85 -11.22 -13.13
C TYR A 390 -2.60 -11.73 -14.37
N GLU A 391 -2.42 -13.03 -14.64
CA GLU A 391 -3.24 -13.77 -15.60
C GLU A 391 -4.39 -14.48 -14.88
N TYR A 392 -5.55 -14.53 -15.53
CA TYR A 392 -6.78 -15.10 -15.00
C TYR A 392 -7.33 -16.21 -15.90
N GLN A 393 -8.08 -17.16 -15.33
CA GLN A 393 -8.68 -18.27 -16.05
C GLN A 393 -10.17 -18.06 -16.26
N ASP A 394 -10.68 -18.28 -17.47
CA ASP A 394 -12.12 -18.15 -17.79
C ASP A 394 -12.90 -19.48 -17.75
N ASP A 395 -12.21 -20.62 -17.57
CA ASP A 395 -12.83 -21.93 -17.47
C ASP A 395 -13.46 -22.15 -16.08
N VAL A 396 -14.79 -22.10 -16.05
CA VAL A 396 -15.61 -22.32 -14.83
C VAL A 396 -15.31 -23.65 -14.14
N SER A 397 -14.94 -24.70 -14.87
CA SER A 397 -14.58 -25.99 -14.24
C SER A 397 -13.28 -25.90 -13.45
N VAL A 398 -12.29 -25.15 -13.97
CA VAL A 398 -11.02 -24.88 -13.29
C VAL A 398 -11.25 -23.96 -12.09
N MET A 399 -12.07 -22.91 -12.23
CA MET A 399 -12.43 -22.03 -11.10
C MET A 399 -13.07 -22.82 -9.95
N ARG A 400 -13.98 -23.76 -10.25
CA ARG A 400 -14.62 -24.63 -9.24
C ARG A 400 -13.62 -25.56 -8.55
N GLU A 401 -12.70 -26.15 -9.30
CA GLU A 401 -11.64 -26.98 -8.75
C GLU A 401 -10.78 -26.17 -7.77
N ARG A 402 -10.32 -24.99 -8.19
CA ARG A 402 -9.53 -24.07 -7.36
C ARG A 402 -10.29 -23.62 -6.11
N ALA A 403 -11.55 -23.22 -6.25
CA ALA A 403 -12.38 -22.82 -5.11
C ALA A 403 -12.54 -23.97 -4.09
N ALA A 404 -12.71 -25.21 -4.56
CA ALA A 404 -12.78 -26.38 -3.69
C ALA A 404 -11.43 -26.67 -3.00
N GLU A 405 -10.30 -26.47 -3.68
CA GLU A 405 -8.98 -26.61 -3.07
C GLU A 405 -8.72 -25.55 -2.00
N ILE A 406 -9.13 -24.30 -2.22
CA ILE A 406 -8.98 -23.20 -1.26
C ILE A 406 -9.86 -23.48 -0.04
N ALA A 407 -11.14 -23.84 -0.23
CA ALA A 407 -12.04 -24.20 0.86
C ALA A 407 -11.57 -25.42 1.65
N ALA A 408 -10.89 -26.38 1.03
CA ALA A 408 -10.30 -27.52 1.74
C ALA A 408 -9.05 -27.15 2.56
N ALA A 409 -8.31 -26.12 2.14
CA ALA A 409 -7.10 -25.66 2.81
C ALA A 409 -7.38 -24.73 3.99
N ALA A 410 -8.47 -23.97 3.93
CA ALA A 410 -8.94 -23.04 4.95
C ALA A 410 -10.47 -23.21 5.11
N PRO A 411 -10.95 -24.13 5.96
CA PRO A 411 -12.37 -24.50 6.02
C PRO A 411 -13.34 -23.37 6.41
N VAL A 412 -12.93 -22.41 7.23
CA VAL A 412 -13.78 -21.29 7.66
C VAL A 412 -13.71 -20.13 6.67
N ILE A 413 -12.50 -19.73 6.27
CA ILE A 413 -12.23 -18.55 5.44
C ILE A 413 -12.28 -18.87 3.94
N GLY A 414 -11.68 -19.98 3.55
CA GLY A 414 -11.48 -20.38 2.15
C GLY A 414 -12.73 -20.45 1.27
N PRO A 415 -13.92 -20.86 1.75
CA PRO A 415 -15.15 -20.83 0.95
C PRO A 415 -15.50 -19.46 0.35
N TYR A 416 -14.97 -18.37 0.92
CA TYR A 416 -15.22 -16.99 0.51
C TYR A 416 -14.10 -16.37 -0.32
N PHE A 417 -13.01 -17.12 -0.54
CA PHE A 417 -11.84 -16.71 -1.34
C PHE A 417 -11.85 -17.35 -2.74
N GLY A 418 -12.85 -18.17 -3.08
CA GLY A 418 -12.98 -18.78 -4.40
C GLY A 418 -13.49 -17.82 -5.47
N PHE A 419 -13.30 -18.19 -6.74
CA PHE A 419 -13.83 -17.48 -7.92
C PHE A 419 -13.30 -16.04 -8.15
N GLY A 420 -12.14 -15.70 -7.58
CA GLY A 420 -11.49 -14.39 -7.77
C GLY A 420 -11.25 -14.03 -9.25
N ASP A 421 -11.01 -15.03 -10.10
CA ASP A 421 -10.85 -14.86 -11.57
C ASP A 421 -12.00 -14.01 -12.19
N LEU A 422 -13.23 -14.11 -11.67
CA LEU A 422 -14.38 -13.36 -12.17
C LEU A 422 -14.21 -11.84 -12.12
N ALA A 423 -13.33 -11.32 -11.26
CA ALA A 423 -13.04 -9.88 -11.18
C ALA A 423 -12.36 -9.34 -12.43
N CYS A 424 -11.56 -10.16 -13.12
CA CYS A 424 -10.63 -9.69 -14.16
C CYS A 424 -10.75 -10.37 -15.53
N ILE A 425 -11.44 -11.53 -15.65
CA ILE A 425 -11.56 -12.23 -16.94
C ILE A 425 -12.21 -11.40 -18.06
N ASP A 426 -13.13 -10.50 -17.70
CA ASP A 426 -13.81 -9.58 -18.62
C ASP A 426 -13.32 -8.14 -18.44
N TRP A 427 -12.15 -7.95 -17.81
CA TRP A 427 -11.58 -6.61 -17.64
C TRP A 427 -11.34 -5.96 -19.02
N PRO A 428 -11.66 -4.67 -19.20
CA PRO A 428 -11.60 -4.03 -20.52
C PRO A 428 -10.20 -3.98 -21.14
N VAL A 429 -9.16 -4.08 -20.32
CA VAL A 429 -7.77 -4.12 -20.76
C VAL A 429 -7.18 -5.48 -20.40
N PRO A 430 -6.74 -6.29 -21.38
CA PRO A 430 -6.14 -7.58 -21.07
C PRO A 430 -4.78 -7.39 -20.37
N SER A 431 -4.48 -8.23 -19.37
CA SER A 431 -3.13 -8.34 -18.83
C SER A 431 -2.17 -8.99 -19.83
N GLU A 432 -0.95 -8.47 -19.89
CA GLU A 432 0.21 -9.11 -20.53
C GLU A 432 1.26 -9.55 -19.48
N ALA A 433 0.89 -9.53 -18.19
CA ALA A 433 1.82 -9.80 -17.11
C ALA A 433 2.12 -11.30 -16.99
N VAL A 434 3.38 -11.60 -16.71
CA VAL A 434 3.83 -12.95 -16.37
C VAL A 434 4.52 -12.86 -15.02
N ARG A 435 4.01 -13.60 -14.05
CA ARG A 435 4.60 -13.73 -12.70
C ARG A 435 5.85 -14.59 -12.79
N ALA A 436 6.95 -14.10 -12.26
CA ALA A 436 8.26 -14.74 -12.33
C ALA A 436 9.12 -14.30 -11.15
N PRO A 437 10.12 -15.12 -10.75
CA PRO A 437 11.11 -14.68 -9.78
C PRO A 437 11.77 -13.36 -10.17
N ILE A 438 12.02 -12.51 -9.18
CA ILE A 438 12.79 -11.28 -9.35
C ILE A 438 14.18 -11.50 -8.74
N HIS A 439 15.22 -11.22 -9.52
CA HIS A 439 16.60 -11.44 -9.10
C HIS A 439 17.31 -10.15 -8.71
N ALA A 440 16.94 -9.03 -9.33
CA ALA A 440 17.56 -7.72 -9.12
C ALA A 440 19.10 -7.78 -9.21
N GLU A 441 19.61 -8.44 -10.26
CA GLU A 441 21.04 -8.70 -10.40
C GLU A 441 21.87 -7.41 -10.36
N GLY A 442 22.88 -7.37 -9.49
CA GLY A 442 23.72 -6.19 -9.26
C GLY A 442 23.14 -5.10 -8.36
N ALA A 443 21.94 -5.29 -7.79
CA ALA A 443 21.39 -4.37 -6.79
C ALA A 443 22.17 -4.40 -5.47
N ALA A 444 22.20 -3.26 -4.76
CA ALA A 444 22.68 -3.23 -3.37
C ALA A 444 21.79 -4.12 -2.48
N PRO A 445 22.29 -4.61 -1.32
CA PRO A 445 21.54 -5.56 -0.49
C PRO A 445 20.16 -5.04 -0.11
N ILE A 446 19.13 -5.90 -0.20
CA ILE A 446 17.73 -5.57 0.05
C ILE A 446 17.26 -6.34 1.29
N ILE A 447 16.72 -5.66 2.29
CA ILE A 447 16.11 -6.34 3.44
C ILE A 447 14.68 -6.76 3.09
N VAL A 448 14.35 -8.01 3.36
CA VAL A 448 13.01 -8.58 3.23
C VAL A 448 12.55 -9.03 4.61
N ILE A 449 11.43 -8.50 5.09
CA ILE A 449 10.87 -8.81 6.40
C ILE A 449 9.66 -9.71 6.24
N GLY A 450 9.61 -10.79 7.03
CA GLY A 450 8.48 -11.72 7.09
C GLY A 450 8.05 -11.99 8.52
N THR A 451 6.75 -11.86 8.78
CA THR A 451 6.11 -12.23 10.06
C THR A 451 5.61 -13.67 9.98
N THR A 452 5.92 -14.51 10.97
CA THR A 452 5.56 -15.95 10.96
C THR A 452 4.05 -16.21 10.91
N GLY A 453 3.26 -15.35 11.56
CA GLY A 453 1.80 -15.36 11.56
C GLY A 453 1.20 -14.21 10.74
N ASP A 454 1.82 -13.82 9.63
CA ASP A 454 1.24 -12.84 8.70
C ASP A 454 0.05 -13.47 7.94
N PRO A 455 -1.19 -12.97 8.10
CA PRO A 455 -2.32 -13.53 7.37
C PRO A 455 -2.38 -13.13 5.89
N ALA A 456 -1.80 -11.98 5.54
CA ALA A 456 -1.98 -11.37 4.22
C ALA A 456 -0.79 -11.62 3.29
N THR A 457 0.42 -11.71 3.83
CA THR A 457 1.64 -12.08 3.10
C THR A 457 2.43 -13.12 3.88
N PRO A 458 2.02 -14.41 3.78
CA PRO A 458 2.59 -15.49 4.58
C PRO A 458 4.13 -15.53 4.57
N TYR A 459 4.72 -15.87 5.71
CA TYR A 459 6.16 -15.83 5.96
C TYR A 459 7.00 -16.50 4.86
N GLU A 460 6.53 -17.62 4.31
CA GLU A 460 7.24 -18.34 3.26
C GLU A 460 7.44 -17.50 1.98
N TRP A 461 6.63 -16.47 1.75
CA TRP A 461 6.82 -15.54 0.64
C TRP A 461 7.98 -14.58 0.88
N ALA A 462 8.18 -14.13 2.11
CA ALA A 462 9.35 -13.34 2.49
C ALA A 462 10.63 -14.17 2.38
N VAL A 463 10.59 -15.44 2.82
CA VAL A 463 11.70 -16.38 2.62
C VAL A 463 11.99 -16.55 1.12
N ALA A 464 10.96 -16.80 0.32
CA ALA A 464 11.10 -16.99 -1.12
C ALA A 464 11.65 -15.75 -1.82
N LEU A 465 11.14 -14.55 -1.54
CA LEU A 465 11.64 -13.31 -2.15
C LEU A 465 13.09 -13.04 -1.73
N ALA A 466 13.44 -13.22 -0.46
CA ALA A 466 14.82 -13.07 0.00
C ALA A 466 15.78 -14.04 -0.71
N ASP A 467 15.35 -15.27 -0.97
CA ASP A 467 16.12 -16.28 -1.70
C ASP A 467 16.20 -16.01 -3.22
N GLN A 468 15.18 -15.38 -3.81
CA GLN A 468 15.15 -15.06 -5.24
C GLN A 468 16.09 -13.90 -5.60
N LEU A 469 16.17 -12.89 -4.73
CA LEU A 469 17.02 -11.71 -4.90
C LEU A 469 18.50 -12.10 -4.76
N GLU A 470 19.36 -11.68 -5.69
CA GLU A 470 20.81 -11.96 -5.64
C GLU A 470 21.46 -11.43 -4.34
N SER A 471 20.94 -10.31 -3.83
CA SER A 471 21.42 -9.64 -2.62
C SER A 471 20.31 -9.49 -1.55
N GLY A 472 19.35 -10.42 -1.52
CA GLY A 472 18.30 -10.46 -0.50
C GLY A 472 18.81 -10.82 0.90
N VAL A 473 18.27 -10.15 1.92
CA VAL A 473 18.58 -10.39 3.34
C VAL A 473 17.30 -10.52 4.13
N LEU A 474 17.01 -11.74 4.57
CA LEU A 474 15.82 -12.02 5.37
C LEU A 474 15.98 -11.46 6.79
N VAL A 475 14.91 -10.85 7.30
CA VAL A 475 14.68 -10.54 8.71
C VAL A 475 13.37 -11.17 9.12
N SER A 476 13.44 -12.24 9.90
CA SER A 476 12.24 -12.91 10.40
C SER A 476 11.72 -12.21 11.65
N TYR A 477 10.40 -12.15 11.80
CA TYR A 477 9.69 -11.78 13.03
C TYR A 477 8.78 -12.94 13.46
N ASP A 478 9.10 -13.55 14.61
CA ASP A 478 8.26 -14.57 15.27
C ASP A 478 7.12 -13.90 16.04
N GLY A 479 5.96 -13.81 15.39
CA GLY A 479 4.77 -13.15 15.92
C GLY A 479 3.59 -13.17 14.96
N GLU A 480 2.54 -12.45 15.34
CA GLU A 480 1.26 -12.37 14.65
C GLU A 480 1.07 -10.98 14.02
N GLY A 481 0.27 -10.92 12.95
CA GLY A 481 -0.14 -9.69 12.29
C GLY A 481 0.63 -9.39 11.00
N HIS A 482 0.10 -8.44 10.24
CA HIS A 482 0.61 -8.10 8.92
C HIS A 482 1.69 -7.01 9.00
N THR A 483 2.85 -7.28 8.39
CA THR A 483 4.08 -6.45 8.47
C THR A 483 4.67 -6.38 9.89
N ALA A 484 5.91 -5.89 10.05
CA ALA A 484 6.57 -5.90 11.34
C ALA A 484 7.29 -4.59 11.70
N TYR A 485 7.89 -3.90 10.73
CA TYR A 485 8.68 -2.71 11.03
C TYR A 485 7.81 -1.60 11.62
N ASN A 486 8.25 -1.07 12.76
CA ASN A 486 7.59 -0.04 13.56
C ASN A 486 6.23 -0.46 14.15
N LYS A 487 5.92 -1.77 14.15
CA LYS A 487 4.67 -2.36 14.67
C LYS A 487 4.89 -3.58 15.56
N SER A 488 6.10 -4.12 15.60
CA SER A 488 6.46 -5.35 16.30
C SER A 488 7.36 -5.09 17.52
N ASN A 489 8.67 -5.30 17.37
CA ASN A 489 9.65 -5.31 18.45
C ASN A 489 10.92 -4.52 18.09
N SER A 490 11.78 -4.31 19.08
CA SER A 490 13.03 -3.55 18.90
C SER A 490 14.04 -4.26 18.00
N CYS A 491 14.00 -5.60 17.90
CA CYS A 491 14.95 -6.33 17.05
C CYS A 491 14.72 -6.02 15.56
N VAL A 492 13.46 -6.05 15.10
CA VAL A 492 13.11 -5.66 13.72
C VAL A 492 13.44 -4.18 13.49
N ASN A 493 13.04 -3.32 14.43
CA ASN A 493 13.27 -1.88 14.31
C ASN A 493 14.77 -1.55 14.23
N ASP A 494 15.60 -2.13 15.10
CA ASP A 494 17.04 -1.91 15.12
C ASP A 494 17.72 -2.39 13.82
N ALA A 495 17.26 -3.50 13.24
CA ALA A 495 17.79 -4.01 11.98
C ALA A 495 17.51 -3.03 10.82
N VAL A 496 16.27 -2.55 10.72
CA VAL A 496 15.83 -1.60 9.68
C VAL A 496 16.50 -0.24 9.85
N GLU A 497 16.52 0.30 11.08
CA GLU A 497 17.06 1.63 11.35
C GLU A 497 18.57 1.68 11.15
N ARG A 498 19.32 0.66 11.56
CA ARG A 498 20.77 0.60 11.30
C ARG A 498 21.10 0.41 9.83
N TYR A 499 20.27 -0.33 9.10
CA TYR A 499 20.42 -0.43 7.66
C TYR A 499 20.17 0.91 6.98
N PHE A 500 19.06 1.58 7.31
CA PHE A 500 18.70 2.87 6.73
C PHE A 500 19.55 4.04 7.17
N VAL A 501 20.07 4.08 8.38
CA VAL A 501 20.86 5.22 8.89
C VAL A 501 22.35 4.94 8.73
N ASP A 502 22.82 3.82 9.27
CA ASP A 502 24.26 3.49 9.31
C ASP A 502 24.76 2.73 8.08
N GLY A 503 23.86 2.20 7.23
CA GLY A 503 24.23 1.34 6.11
C GLY A 503 24.67 -0.06 6.52
N VAL A 504 24.29 -0.51 7.73
CA VAL A 504 24.66 -1.83 8.24
C VAL A 504 23.63 -2.86 7.79
N VAL A 505 24.06 -3.79 6.95
CA VAL A 505 23.27 -4.94 6.52
C VAL A 505 23.44 -6.08 7.54
N PRO A 506 22.37 -6.74 8.01
CA PRO A 506 22.50 -7.95 8.82
C PRO A 506 23.35 -9.02 8.10
N GLU A 507 24.33 -9.61 8.79
CA GLU A 507 25.18 -10.68 8.21
C GLU A 507 24.43 -12.00 8.02
N ALA A 508 23.34 -12.18 8.76
CA ALA A 508 22.41 -13.31 8.69
C ALA A 508 21.05 -12.86 9.26
N ASP A 509 20.02 -13.68 9.04
CA ASP A 509 18.69 -13.47 9.63
C ASP A 509 18.79 -13.38 11.17
N PRO A 510 18.45 -12.22 11.77
CA PRO A 510 18.55 -12.02 13.21
C PRO A 510 17.51 -12.84 13.99
N LYS A 511 16.45 -13.35 13.33
CA LYS A 511 15.34 -14.08 13.97
C LYS A 511 14.78 -13.31 15.15
N CYS A 512 14.23 -12.16 14.82
CA CYS A 512 13.34 -11.44 15.69
C CYS A 512 12.01 -12.22 15.80
#